data_AF-A0A1G2DFM8-F1
#
_entry.id   AF-A0A1G2DFM8-F1
#
_cell.length_a   1.000
_cell.length_b   1.000
_cell.length_c   1.000
_cell.angle_alpha   90.00
_cell.angle_beta   90.00
_cell.angle_gamma   90.00
#
_symmetry.space_group_name_H-M   'P 1'
#
loop_
_entity.id
_entity.type
_entity.pdbx_description
1 polymer ?
#
loop_
_entity_poly.entity_id
_entity_poly.type
_entity_poly.pdbx_seq_one_letter_code
_entity_poly.pdbx_strand_id
1 'polypeptide(L)'
;MILPFSAVKLGIHIPVTPLLIFALTALLLAAWGIFTLILRYHWKHYSTRKAEMFAMSFFYFIGSAALIGLLCFSAFLYFTSSAPLEATGASLL
;
A
#
# COMPACT_ATOMS: atom_id res chain seq x y z
N MET A 1 21.50 5.58 47.63
CA MET A 1 20.70 6.64 46.98
C MET A 1 20.53 6.24 45.53
N ILE A 2 19.36 5.68 45.17
CA ILE A 2 19.08 5.12 43.85
C ILE A 2 18.38 6.22 43.05
N LEU A 3 19.03 6.74 42.01
CA LEU A 3 18.42 7.69 41.08
C LEU A 3 17.41 6.94 40.21
N PRO A 4 16.14 7.37 40.10
CA PRO A 4 15.24 6.80 39.12
C PRO A 4 15.69 7.26 37.73
N PHE A 5 16.22 6.32 36.95
CA PHE A 5 16.49 6.49 35.53
C PHE A 5 15.14 6.70 34.83
N SER A 6 14.77 7.96 34.58
CA SER A 6 13.56 8.27 33.82
C SER A 6 13.87 7.96 32.36
N ALA A 7 13.55 6.75 31.94
CA ALA A 7 13.54 6.36 30.53
C ALA A 7 12.48 7.22 29.82
N VAL A 8 12.92 8.34 29.26
CA VAL A 8 12.12 9.15 28.32
C VAL A 8 11.76 8.24 27.15
N LYS A 9 10.57 7.64 27.21
CA LYS A 9 9.95 6.99 26.06
C LYS A 9 9.60 8.08 25.06
N LEU A 10 10.57 8.41 24.21
CA LEU A 10 10.36 9.13 22.96
C LEU A 10 9.52 8.24 22.04
N GLY A 11 8.22 8.15 22.34
CA GLY A 11 7.23 7.55 21.47
C GLY A 11 7.00 8.49 20.30
N ILE A 12 7.82 8.36 19.26
CA ILE A 12 7.60 9.06 17.99
C ILE A 12 6.34 8.45 17.38
N HIS A 13 5.19 9.09 17.61
CA HIS A 13 3.92 8.71 17.00
C HIS A 13 3.79 9.44 15.67
N ILE A 14 4.18 8.78 14.58
CA ILE A 14 3.99 9.31 13.23
C ILE A 14 2.50 9.16 12.89
N PRO A 15 1.75 10.26 12.70
CA PRO A 15 0.35 10.15 12.33
C PRO A 15 0.23 9.51 10.95
N VAL A 16 -0.28 8.28 10.91
CA VAL A 16 -0.55 7.56 9.66
C VAL A 16 -1.82 8.15 9.05
N THR A 17 -1.64 9.14 8.18
CA THR A 17 -2.77 9.74 7.46
C THR A 17 -3.19 8.86 6.28
N PRO A 18 -4.48 8.85 5.89
CA PRO A 18 -4.91 8.09 4.73
C PRO A 18 -4.23 8.56 3.42
N LEU A 19 -3.87 9.84 3.34
CA LEU A 19 -3.05 10.40 2.25
C LEU A 19 -1.64 9.77 2.20
N LEU A 20 -0.99 9.57 3.36
CA LEU A 20 0.32 8.92 3.43
C LEU A 20 0.23 7.47 2.95
N ILE A 21 -0.80 6.72 3.37
CA ILE A 21 -1.03 5.34 2.92
C ILE A 21 -1.25 5.30 1.40
N PHE A 22 -2.05 6.21 0.86
CA PHE A 22 -2.31 6.31 -0.58
C PHE A 22 -1.01 6.59 -1.36
N ALA A 23 -0.22 7.57 -0.92
CA ALA A 23 1.06 7.92 -1.57
C ALA A 23 2.07 6.77 -1.54
N LEU A 24 2.20 6.07 -0.41
CA LEU A 24 3.07 4.90 -0.28
C LEU A 24 2.59 3.75 -1.18
N THR A 25 1.29 3.54 -1.27
CA THR A 25 0.70 2.48 -2.12
C THR A 25 0.92 2.78 -3.59
N ALA A 26 0.75 4.04 -4.01
CA ALA A 26 1.04 4.49 -5.38
C ALA A 26 2.52 4.29 -5.73
N LEU A 27 3.44 4.60 -4.80
CA LEU A 27 4.87 4.37 -4.99
C LEU A 27 5.19 2.86 -5.11
N LEU A 28 4.59 2.03 -4.25
CA LEU A 28 4.73 0.57 -4.33
C LEU A 28 4.24 0.04 -5.67
N LEU A 29 3.13 0.59 -6.18
CA LEU A 29 2.53 0.19 -7.45
C LEU A 29 3.44 0.55 -8.63
N ALA A 30 4.07 1.72 -8.60
CA ALA A 30 5.07 2.11 -9.59
C ALA A 30 6.31 1.20 -9.56
N ALA A 31 6.86 0.94 -8.37
CA ALA A 31 8.02 0.04 -8.20
C ALA A 31 7.69 -1.39 -8.65
N TRP A 32 6.49 -1.88 -8.33
CA TRP A 32 5.98 -3.18 -8.78
C TRP A 32 5.85 -3.24 -10.30
N GLY A 33 5.32 -2.19 -10.94
CA GLY A 33 5.24 -2.09 -12.40
C GLY A 33 6.62 -2.18 -13.08
N ILE A 34 7.62 -1.49 -12.53
CA ILE A 34 9.00 -1.55 -13.05
C ILE A 34 9.59 -2.96 -12.85
N PHE A 35 9.51 -3.50 -11.63
CA PHE A 35 10.01 -4.83 -11.30
C PHE A 35 9.45 -5.91 -12.23
N THR A 36 8.15 -5.83 -12.47
CA THR A 36 7.46 -6.79 -13.32
C THR A 36 7.79 -6.64 -14.81
N LEU A 37 7.99 -5.42 -15.31
CA LEU A 37 8.49 -5.19 -16.67
C LEU A 37 9.87 -5.81 -16.87
N ILE A 38 10.79 -5.57 -15.93
CA ILE A 38 12.16 -6.11 -15.96
C ILE A 38 12.12 -7.63 -15.97
N LEU A 39 11.35 -8.23 -15.07
CA LEU A 39 11.22 -9.68 -15.01
C LEU A 39 10.60 -10.25 -16.27
N ARG A 40 9.51 -9.67 -16.78
CA ARG A 40 8.89 -10.15 -18.02
C ARG A 40 9.86 -10.10 -19.19
N TYR A 41 10.65 -9.02 -19.28
CA TYR A 41 11.70 -8.90 -20.29
C TYR A 41 12.75 -10.01 -20.12
N HIS A 42 13.27 -10.19 -18.90
CA HIS A 42 14.28 -11.20 -18.59
C HIS A 42 13.77 -12.61 -18.91
N TRP A 43 12.59 -12.99 -18.42
CA TRP A 43 12.01 -14.30 -18.68
C TRP A 43 11.70 -14.50 -20.16
N LYS A 44 11.23 -13.48 -20.89
CA LYS A 44 10.99 -13.63 -22.34
C LYS A 44 12.27 -13.91 -23.13
N HIS A 45 13.40 -13.34 -22.73
CA HIS A 45 14.66 -13.48 -23.44
C HIS A 45 15.54 -14.65 -22.97
N TYR A 46 15.46 -15.04 -21.69
CA TYR A 46 16.35 -16.02 -21.08
C TYR A 46 15.64 -17.32 -20.65
N SER A 47 14.30 -17.37 -20.66
CA SER A 47 13.59 -18.59 -20.26
C SER A 47 13.63 -19.65 -21.34
N THR A 48 14.10 -20.84 -20.97
CA THR A 48 14.03 -22.05 -21.79
C THR A 48 12.84 -22.94 -21.41
N ARG A 49 12.14 -22.66 -20.29
CA ARG A 49 11.10 -23.53 -19.72
C ARG A 49 9.75 -22.81 -19.58
N LYS A 50 8.74 -23.31 -20.30
CA LYS A 50 7.37 -22.75 -20.34
C LYS A 50 6.67 -22.72 -18.96
N ALA A 51 6.97 -23.67 -18.07
CA ALA A 51 6.37 -23.73 -16.74
C ALA A 51 6.77 -22.53 -15.86
N GLU A 52 8.01 -22.04 -16.00
CA GLU A 52 8.51 -20.89 -15.23
C GLU A 52 7.82 -19.59 -15.68
N MET A 53 7.50 -19.45 -16.97
CA MET A 53 6.71 -18.32 -17.48
C MET A 53 5.28 -18.29 -16.92
N PHE A 54 4.66 -19.46 -16.70
CA PHE A 54 3.31 -19.55 -16.14
C PHE A 54 3.29 -19.12 -14.66
N ALA A 55 4.21 -19.65 -13.85
CA ALA A 55 4.34 -19.26 -12.44
C ALA A 55 4.61 -17.76 -12.30
N MET A 56 5.43 -17.19 -13.18
CA MET A 56 5.72 -15.77 -13.18
C MET A 56 4.49 -14.91 -13.51
N SER A 57 3.68 -15.36 -14.48
CA SER A 57 2.43 -14.69 -14.86
C SER A 57 1.39 -14.73 -13.73
N PHE A 58 1.33 -15.85 -13.00
CA PHE A 58 0.46 -15.99 -11.83
C PHE A 58 0.86 -15.04 -10.69
N PHE A 59 2.16 -14.96 -10.38
CA PHE A 59 2.69 -14.03 -9.39
C PHE A 59 2.42 -12.56 -9.77
N TYR A 60 2.58 -12.23 -11.06
CA TYR A 60 2.23 -10.91 -11.59
C TYR A 60 0.75 -10.58 -11.35
N PHE A 61 -0.15 -11.52 -11.67
CA PHE A 61 -1.58 -11.30 -11.57
C PHE A 61 -2.02 -11.11 -10.12
N ILE A 62 -1.55 -11.98 -9.21
CA ILE A 62 -1.87 -11.88 -7.79
C ILE A 62 -1.29 -10.59 -7.18
N GLY A 63 -0.02 -10.28 -7.41
CA GLY A 63 0.59 -9.10 -6.82
C GLY A 63 -0.03 -7.80 -7.34
N SER A 64 -0.40 -7.75 -8.63
CA SER A 64 -1.11 -6.60 -9.20
C SER A 64 -2.53 -6.47 -8.62
N ALA A 65 -3.26 -7.59 -8.50
CA ALA A 65 -4.59 -7.59 -7.89
C ALA A 65 -4.55 -7.15 -6.41
N ALA A 66 -3.55 -7.60 -5.65
CA ALA A 66 -3.35 -7.20 -4.26
C ALA A 66 -3.05 -5.70 -4.14
N LEU A 67 -2.19 -5.15 -5.00
CA LEU A 67 -1.86 -3.73 -4.99
C LEU A 67 -3.03 -2.84 -5.41
N ILE A 68 -3.78 -3.23 -6.43
CA ILE A 68 -5.01 -2.54 -6.84
C ILE A 68 -6.03 -2.59 -5.69
N GLY A 69 -6.19 -3.76 -5.05
CA GLY A 69 -7.06 -3.91 -3.89
C GLY A 69 -6.65 -3.00 -2.73
N LEU A 70 -5.35 -2.93 -2.42
CA LEU A 70 -4.82 -2.04 -1.38
C LEU A 70 -5.04 -0.57 -1.73
N LEU A 71 -4.84 -0.19 -2.99
CA LEU A 71 -5.10 1.16 -3.47
C LEU A 71 -6.57 1.53 -3.31
N CYS A 72 -7.49 0.69 -3.80
CA CYS A 72 -8.94 0.91 -3.67
C CYS A 72 -9.37 0.97 -2.20
N PHE A 73 -8.85 0.08 -1.36
CA PHE A 73 -9.13 0.07 0.08
C PHE A 73 -8.63 1.35 0.76
N SER A 74 -7.41 1.80 0.44
CA SER A 74 -6.87 3.05 0.97
C SER A 74 -7.66 4.29 0.51
N ALA A 75 -8.09 4.31 -0.75
CA ALA A 75 -8.92 5.37 -1.30
C ALA A 75 -10.30 5.41 -0.64
N PHE A 76 -10.90 4.24 -0.37
CA PHE A 76 -12.14 4.13 0.39
C PHE A 76 -12.01 4.70 1.81
N LEU A 77 -10.94 4.34 2.53
CA LEU A 77 -10.67 4.89 3.86
C LEU A 77 -10.41 6.41 3.83
N TYR A 78 -9.70 6.92 2.82
CA TYR A 78 -9.52 8.35 2.64
C TYR A 78 -10.86 9.07 2.42
N PHE A 79 -11.74 8.52 1.58
CA PHE A 79 -13.05 9.11 1.32
C PHE A 79 -13.95 9.12 2.56
N THR A 80 -14.02 8.01 3.30
CA THR A 80 -14.84 7.94 4.53
C THR A 80 -14.30 8.80 5.66
N SER A 81 -12.98 8.96 5.77
CA SER A 81 -12.37 9.82 6.80
C SER A 81 -12.42 11.32 6.48
N SER A 82 -12.58 11.70 5.21
CA SER A 82 -12.67 13.10 4.77
C SER A 82 -14.10 13.57 4.52
N ALA A 83 -15.10 12.68 4.62
CA ALA A 83 -16.51 13.04 4.50
C ALA A 83 -16.89 14.05 5.60
N PRO A 84 -17.36 15.26 5.23
CA PRO A 84 -17.75 16.27 6.21
C PRO A 84 -19.00 15.80 6.97
N LEU A 85 -19.02 16.05 8.29
CA LEU A 85 -20.14 15.83 9.22
C LEU A 85 -21.42 16.63 8.86
N GLU A 86 -21.54 17.18 7.66
CA GLU A 86 -22.69 17.98 7.22
C GLU A 86 -23.94 17.13 7.01
N ALA A 87 -23.79 15.82 6.73
CA ALA A 87 -24.93 14.92 6.55
C ALA A 87 -25.65 14.54 7.86
N THR A 88 -25.09 14.85 9.03
CA THR A 88 -25.68 14.45 10.33
C THR A 88 -26.26 15.63 11.13
N GLY A 89 -26.01 16.88 10.69
CA GLY A 89 -26.58 18.08 11.30
C GLY A 89 -27.89 18.57 10.69
N ALA A 90 -28.31 18.01 9.55
CA ALA A 90 -29.51 18.43 8.82
C ALA A 90 -30.79 17.65 9.21
N SER A 91 -30.72 16.74 10.18
CA SER A 91 -31.87 15.99 10.72
C SER A 91 -32.28 16.44 12.14
N LEU A 92 -31.74 17.57 12.62
CA LEU A 92 -32.06 18.17 13.92
C LEU A 92 -32.55 19.62 13.82
N LEU A 93 -33.17 19.98 12.70
CA LEU A 93 -34.06 21.14 12.54
C LEU A 93 -35.33 20.69 11.83
#